data_AF-A0A397IVE8-F1
#
_entry.id   AF-A0A397IVE8-F1
#
_cell.length_a   1.000
_cell.length_b   1.000
_cell.length_c   1.000
_cell.angle_alpha   90.00
_cell.angle_beta   90.00
_cell.angle_gamma   90.00
#
_symmetry.space_group_name_H-M   'P 1'
#
loop_
_entity.id
_entity.type
_entity.pdbx_description
1 polymer ?
#
loop_
_entity_poly.entity_id
_entity_poly.type
_entity_poly.pdbx_seq_one_letter_code
_entity_poly.pdbx_strand_id
1 'polypeptide(L)'
;MVMAKYGGKIFELAYVESSRILCTKSKREDDSVKLWREALDGISFVGVACRPTNNQFGIVGIQVAGEDLYLNILVKDASGIPRYFHVDQVKIPFTKNTSWRVEPLIRLLLTLRNIMIVNQSLLIQALEQANTRPPRNATQSPTVTSPSHK
;
A
#
# COMPACT_ATOMS: atom_id res chain seq x y z
N MET A 1 -4.70 5.79 -8.04
CA MET A 1 -3.39 5.93 -7.39
C MET A 1 -3.41 7.16 -6.48
N VAL A 2 -3.09 7.02 -5.19
CA VAL A 2 -2.99 8.16 -4.26
C VAL A 2 -1.53 8.45 -3.97
N MET A 3 -1.10 9.67 -4.29
CA MET A 3 0.29 10.10 -4.21
C MET A 3 0.48 11.09 -3.07
N ALA A 4 1.50 10.87 -2.25
CA ALA A 4 1.96 11.82 -1.25
C ALA A 4 3.33 12.36 -1.68
N LYS A 5 3.44 13.69 -1.82
CA LYS A 5 4.72 14.35 -2.10
C LYS A 5 5.26 14.97 -0.82
N TYR A 6 6.45 14.56 -0.40
CA TYR A 6 7.12 15.12 0.77
C TYR A 6 8.64 15.09 0.59
N GLY A 7 9.32 16.18 0.96
CA GLY A 7 10.79 16.28 0.85
C GLY A 7 11.35 16.02 -0.55
N GLY A 8 10.62 16.41 -1.61
CA GLY A 8 11.03 16.17 -3.00
C GLY A 8 10.82 14.74 -3.51
N LYS A 9 10.40 13.80 -2.64
CA LYS A 9 10.06 12.42 -3.01
C LYS A 9 8.55 12.29 -3.22
N ILE A 10 8.17 11.35 -4.08
CA ILE A 10 6.78 10.98 -4.31
C ILE A 10 6.60 9.55 -3.81
N PHE A 11 5.58 9.35 -2.98
CA PHE A 11 5.22 8.06 -2.42
C PHE A 11 3.83 7.67 -2.87
N GLU A 12 3.68 6.45 -3.37
CA GLU A 12 2.38 5.89 -3.71
C GLU A 12 1.84 5.18 -2.47
N LEU A 13 0.75 5.70 -1.92
CA LEU A 13 0.16 5.18 -0.69
C LEU A 13 -0.99 4.20 -0.95
N ALA A 14 -1.53 4.23 -2.18
CA ALA A 14 -2.60 3.34 -2.60
C ALA A 14 -2.45 2.92 -4.07
N TYR A 15 -2.54 1.61 -4.29
CA TYR A 15 -2.59 0.96 -5.59
C TYR A 15 -4.04 0.54 -5.89
N VAL A 16 -4.41 0.58 -7.17
CA VAL A 16 -5.78 0.29 -7.59
C VAL A 16 -5.75 -0.61 -8.80
N GLU A 17 -6.38 -1.77 -8.70
CA GLU A 17 -6.60 -2.65 -9.83
C GLU A 17 -8.08 -2.80 -10.13
N SER A 18 -8.46 -2.44 -11.35
CA SER A 18 -9.84 -2.45 -11.81
C SER A 18 -10.00 -3.34 -13.02
N SER A 19 -10.87 -4.34 -12.89
CA SER A 19 -11.36 -5.15 -13.99
C SER A 19 -12.62 -4.52 -14.62
N ARG A 20 -13.18 -5.21 -15.61
CA ARG A 20 -14.50 -4.89 -16.19
C ARG A 20 -15.64 -5.30 -15.24
N ILE A 21 -16.81 -4.68 -15.42
CA ILE A 21 -18.06 -5.04 -14.70
C ILE A 21 -18.42 -6.52 -14.93
N LEU A 22 -18.16 -7.03 -16.13
CA LEU A 22 -18.21 -8.46 -16.42
C LEU A 22 -16.77 -9.00 -16.41
N CYS A 23 -16.40 -9.71 -15.35
CA CYS A 23 -15.08 -10.32 -15.21
C CYS A 23 -15.21 -11.80 -14.82
N THR A 24 -14.29 -12.62 -15.35
CA THR A 24 -14.17 -14.03 -15.00
C THR A 24 -13.52 -14.18 -13.63
N LYS A 25 -13.74 -15.32 -12.96
CA LYS A 25 -13.10 -15.63 -11.68
C LYS A 25 -11.57 -15.56 -11.75
N SER A 26 -10.98 -16.13 -12.81
CA SER A 26 -9.53 -16.08 -13.02
C SER A 26 -9.03 -14.64 -13.14
N LYS A 27 -9.74 -13.75 -13.85
CA LYS A 27 -9.33 -12.33 -13.92
C LYS A 27 -9.33 -11.66 -12.54
N ARG A 28 -10.29 -12.01 -11.67
CA ARG A 28 -10.32 -11.47 -10.29
C ARG A 28 -9.12 -11.95 -9.47
N GLU A 29 -8.74 -13.21 -9.61
CA GLU A 29 -7.60 -13.81 -8.92
C GLU A 29 -6.26 -13.24 -9.43
N ASP A 30 -6.14 -13.07 -10.75
CA ASP A 30 -4.95 -12.46 -11.36
C ASP A 30 -4.76 -11.01 -10.91
N ASP A 31 -5.84 -10.23 -10.86
CA ASP A 31 -5.82 -8.83 -10.42
C ASP A 31 -5.50 -8.71 -8.92
N SER A 32 -5.94 -9.66 -8.08
CA SER A 32 -5.61 -9.64 -6.66
C SER A 32 -4.12 -9.94 -6.40
N VAL A 33 -3.54 -10.87 -7.18
CA VAL A 33 -2.10 -11.17 -7.13
C VAL A 33 -1.28 -10.00 -7.64
N LYS A 34 -1.71 -9.34 -8.73
CA LYS A 34 -1.03 -8.15 -9.27
C LYS A 34 -1.02 -7.02 -8.25
N LEU A 35 -2.19 -6.72 -7.67
CA LEU A 35 -2.33 -5.69 -6.64
C LEU A 35 -1.48 -5.97 -5.40
N TRP A 36 -1.41 -7.23 -4.96
CA TRP A 36 -0.55 -7.63 -3.84
C TRP A 36 0.94 -7.37 -4.13
N ARG A 37 1.42 -7.69 -5.34
CA ARG A 37 2.82 -7.44 -5.74
C ARG A 37 3.14 -5.95 -5.78
N GLU A 38 2.27 -5.15 -6.36
CA GLU A 38 2.44 -3.69 -6.40
C GLU A 38 2.48 -3.09 -4.98
N ALA A 39 1.59 -3.54 -4.09
CA ALA A 39 1.62 -3.11 -2.69
C ALA A 39 2.91 -3.53 -1.97
N LEU A 40 3.45 -4.71 -2.31
CA LEU A 40 4.71 -5.21 -1.76
C LEU A 40 5.90 -4.36 -2.22
N ASP A 41 5.94 -3.99 -3.49
CA ASP A 41 6.95 -3.08 -4.04
C ASP A 41 6.86 -1.69 -3.38
N GLY A 42 5.63 -1.16 -3.23
CA GLY A 42 5.38 0.11 -2.55
C GLY A 42 5.88 0.12 -1.10
N ILE A 43 5.61 -0.93 -0.32
CA ILE A 43 6.06 -0.98 1.08
C ILE A 43 7.58 -1.17 1.19
N SER A 44 8.19 -1.85 0.20
CA SER A 44 9.64 -2.00 0.11
C SER A 44 10.29 -0.65 -0.13
N PHE A 45 9.78 0.12 -1.10
CA PHE A 45 10.25 1.46 -1.41
C PHE A 45 10.16 2.41 -0.20
N VAL A 46 9.00 2.45 0.47
CA VAL A 46 8.82 3.24 1.71
C VAL A 46 9.81 2.78 2.79
N GLY A 47 10.03 1.47 2.91
CA GLY A 47 11.00 0.89 3.83
C GLY A 47 12.43 1.38 3.57
N VAL A 48 12.87 1.46 2.32
CA VAL A 48 14.19 2.01 1.97
C VAL A 48 14.25 3.52 2.24
N ALA A 49 13.18 4.24 1.94
CA ALA A 49 13.16 5.69 2.00
C ALA A 49 13.13 6.28 3.41
N CYS A 50 12.34 5.71 4.32
CA CYS A 50 12.11 6.29 5.65
C CYS A 50 11.85 5.30 6.79
N ARG A 51 11.72 3.99 6.54
CA ARG A 51 11.57 2.94 7.57
C ARG A 51 10.50 3.29 8.63
N PRO A 52 9.22 3.45 8.24
CA PRO A 52 8.15 3.71 9.21
C PRO A 52 8.03 2.57 10.21
N THR A 53 7.50 2.88 11.40
CA THR A 53 7.32 1.90 12.48
C THR A 53 6.50 0.71 12.01
N ASN A 54 7.03 -0.49 12.27
CA ASN A 54 6.32 -1.75 12.03
C ASN A 54 4.94 -1.73 12.72
N ASN A 55 3.98 -2.44 12.13
CA ASN A 55 2.62 -2.61 12.63
C ASN A 55 1.76 -1.32 12.70
N GLN A 56 2.25 -0.19 12.17
CA GLN A 56 1.52 1.08 12.19
C GLN A 56 1.19 1.59 10.78
N PHE A 57 2.15 1.52 9.86
CA PHE A 57 1.99 1.99 8.48
C PHE A 57 1.72 0.82 7.52
N GLY A 58 0.85 1.04 6.53
CA GLY A 58 0.63 0.09 5.46
C GLY A 58 0.35 0.73 4.11
N ILE A 59 0.53 -0.05 3.04
CA ILE A 59 0.14 0.33 1.68
C ILE A 59 -1.27 -0.17 1.41
N VAL A 60 -2.13 0.70 0.87
CA VAL A 60 -3.51 0.35 0.56
C VAL A 60 -3.59 -0.30 -0.82
N GLY A 61 -4.32 -1.40 -0.93
CA GLY A 61 -4.67 -2.02 -2.20
C GLY A 61 -6.19 -1.97 -2.40
N ILE A 62 -6.64 -1.39 -3.50
CA ILE A 62 -8.06 -1.35 -3.87
C ILE A 62 -8.27 -2.21 -5.10
N GLN A 63 -9.14 -3.21 -5.02
CA GLN A 63 -9.52 -4.01 -6.18
C GLN A 63 -10.98 -3.74 -6.53
N VAL A 64 -11.25 -3.43 -7.80
CA VAL A 64 -12.61 -3.36 -8.34
C VAL A 64 -12.75 -4.49 -9.36
N ALA A 65 -13.52 -5.52 -9.04
CA ALA A 65 -13.68 -6.69 -9.87
C ALA A 65 -15.16 -7.05 -10.03
N GLY A 66 -15.72 -6.70 -11.19
CA GLY A 66 -17.13 -6.84 -11.43
C GLY A 66 -17.94 -5.80 -10.66
N GLU A 67 -18.85 -6.25 -9.80
CA GLU A 67 -19.57 -5.37 -8.87
C GLU A 67 -18.87 -5.23 -7.52
N ASP A 68 -17.83 -6.03 -7.24
CA ASP A 68 -17.18 -6.06 -5.94
C ASP A 68 -16.04 -5.04 -5.87
N LEU A 69 -16.02 -4.25 -4.80
CA LEU A 69 -14.91 -3.39 -4.41
C LEU A 69 -14.30 -3.95 -3.13
N TYR A 70 -13.04 -4.34 -3.20
CA TYR A 70 -12.24 -4.83 -2.08
C TYR A 70 -11.29 -3.74 -1.61
N LEU A 71 -11.27 -3.50 -0.31
CA LEU A 71 -10.27 -2.69 0.37
C LEU A 71 -9.30 -3.62 1.10
N ASN A 72 -8.02 -3.47 0.79
CA ASN A 72 -6.94 -4.28 1.35
C ASN A 72 -5.84 -3.37 1.91
N ILE A 73 -5.06 -3.90 2.82
CA ILE A 73 -3.87 -3.22 3.35
C ILE A 73 -2.72 -4.19 3.52
N LEU A 74 -1.53 -3.77 3.10
CA LEU A 74 -0.28 -4.47 3.30
C LEU A 74 0.51 -3.76 4.40
N VAL A 75 0.76 -4.44 5.52
CA VAL A 75 1.44 -3.90 6.71
C VAL A 75 2.62 -4.80 7.05
N LYS A 76 3.76 -4.23 7.45
CA LYS A 76 4.83 -5.03 8.06
C LYS A 76 4.46 -5.35 9.49
N ASP A 77 4.41 -6.63 9.86
CA ASP A 77 4.16 -7.02 11.25
C ASP A 77 5.33 -6.62 12.18
N ALA A 78 5.21 -6.91 13.47
CA ALA A 78 6.24 -6.57 14.46
C ALA A 78 7.64 -7.13 14.09
N SER A 79 7.68 -8.28 13.42
CA SER A 79 8.91 -8.93 12.94
C SER A 79 9.42 -8.34 11.61
N GLY A 80 8.76 -7.34 11.06
CA GLY A 80 9.10 -6.71 9.79
C GLY A 80 8.62 -7.49 8.56
N ILE A 81 7.82 -8.55 8.74
CA ILE A 81 7.34 -9.40 7.65
C ILE A 81 6.10 -8.75 7.03
N PRO A 82 6.06 -8.53 5.71
CA PRO A 82 4.87 -8.05 5.01
C PRO A 82 3.67 -9.00 5.18
N ARG A 83 2.55 -8.48 5.66
CA ARG A 83 1.27 -9.17 5.80
C ARG A 83 0.20 -8.44 5.00
N TYR A 84 -0.55 -9.18 4.19
CA TYR A 84 -1.63 -8.63 3.37
C TYR A 84 -2.97 -8.99 4.01
N PHE A 85 -3.79 -7.98 4.26
CA PHE A 85 -5.07 -8.13 4.94
C PHE A 85 -6.21 -7.62 4.06
N HIS A 86 -7.29 -8.39 4.02
CA HIS A 86 -8.58 -7.95 3.52
C HIS A 86 -9.27 -7.12 4.62
N VAL A 87 -9.47 -5.82 4.37
CA VAL A 87 -10.07 -4.90 5.34
C VAL A 87 -11.59 -4.96 5.26
N ASP A 88 -12.12 -4.81 4.05
CA ASP A 88 -13.56 -4.80 3.81
C ASP A 88 -13.88 -5.10 2.33
N GLN A 89 -15.12 -5.49 2.05
CA GLN A 89 -15.65 -5.73 0.72
C GLN A 89 -17.08 -5.23 0.61
N VAL A 90 -17.39 -4.49 -0.46
CA VAL A 90 -18.74 -4.01 -0.75
C VAL A 90 -19.09 -4.23 -2.21
N LYS A 91 -20.39 -4.20 -2.52
CA LYS A 91 -20.87 -4.18 -3.92
C LYS A 91 -21.21 -2.78 -4.36
N ILE A 92 -20.76 -2.37 -5.54
CA ILE A 92 -21.05 -1.07 -6.13
C ILE A 92 -22.50 -1.07 -6.66
N PRO A 93 -23.29 -0.01 -6.39
CA PRO A 93 -24.67 0.12 -6.89
C PRO A 93 -24.70 0.61 -8.34
N PHE A 94 -24.49 -0.27 -9.33
CA PHE A 94 -24.54 0.10 -10.75
C PHE A 94 -25.96 0.21 -11.33
N THR A 95 -26.98 -0.34 -10.64
CA THR A 95 -28.35 -0.46 -11.17
C THR A 95 -29.39 0.22 -10.27
N LYS A 96 -30.51 0.63 -10.89
CA LYS A 96 -31.69 1.11 -10.15
C LYS A 96 -32.18 -0.01 -9.20
N ASN A 97 -32.68 0.36 -8.02
CA ASN A 97 -33.10 -0.54 -6.92
C ASN A 97 -31.99 -1.21 -6.09
N THR A 98 -30.74 -0.71 -6.15
CA THR A 98 -29.65 -1.17 -5.29
C THR A 98 -29.25 -0.16 -4.20
N SER A 99 -30.21 0.68 -3.75
CA SER A 99 -29.96 1.72 -2.74
C SER A 99 -29.36 1.20 -1.44
N TRP A 100 -29.70 -0.04 -1.05
CA TRP A 100 -29.14 -0.72 0.14
C TRP A 100 -27.61 -0.93 0.06
N ARG A 101 -27.01 -0.86 -1.13
CA ARG A 101 -25.56 -0.94 -1.32
C ARG A 101 -24.83 0.39 -1.13
N VAL A 102 -25.56 1.51 -1.11
CA VAL A 102 -24.98 2.86 -1.00
C VAL A 102 -24.36 3.09 0.37
N GLU A 103 -25.06 2.73 1.45
CA GLU A 103 -24.53 2.92 2.80
C GLU A 103 -23.23 2.13 3.05
N PRO A 104 -23.15 0.81 2.76
CA PRO A 104 -21.90 0.07 2.85
C PRO A 104 -20.77 0.69 2.04
N LEU A 105 -21.05 1.13 0.80
CA LEU A 105 -20.06 1.78 -0.04
C LEU A 105 -19.54 3.07 0.60
N ILE A 106 -20.42 3.92 1.15
CA ILE A 106 -20.02 5.14 1.85
C ILE A 106 -19.15 4.80 3.07
N ARG A 107 -19.54 3.78 3.86
CA ARG A 107 -18.75 3.34 5.02
C ARG A 107 -17.35 2.88 4.60
N LEU A 108 -17.22 2.08 3.55
CA LEU A 108 -15.93 1.66 3.03
C LEU A 108 -15.08 2.85 2.55
N LEU A 109 -15.67 3.80 1.83
CA LEU A 109 -14.96 4.99 1.37
C LEU A 109 -14.49 5.88 2.54
N LEU A 110 -15.26 5.98 3.62
CA LEU A 110 -14.86 6.65 4.85
C LEU A 110 -13.71 5.91 5.56
N THR A 111 -13.76 4.57 5.61
CA THR A 111 -12.67 3.74 6.13
C THR A 111 -11.39 3.96 5.33
N LEU A 112 -11.47 3.92 4.00
CA LEU A 112 -10.36 4.25 3.11
C LEU A 112 -9.80 5.63 3.42
N ARG A 113 -10.65 6.67 3.48
CA ARG A 113 -10.22 8.04 3.79
C ARG A 113 -9.46 8.12 5.12
N ASN A 114 -9.96 7.47 6.16
CA ASN A 114 -9.32 7.47 7.47
C ASN A 114 -7.95 6.78 7.45
N ILE A 115 -7.85 5.63 6.78
CA ILE A 115 -6.57 4.93 6.59
C ILE A 115 -5.57 5.83 5.86
N MET A 116 -6.00 6.50 4.79
CA MET A 116 -5.11 7.39 4.02
C MET A 116 -4.59 8.56 4.85
N ILE A 117 -5.45 9.20 5.66
CA ILE A 117 -5.06 10.30 6.55
C ILE A 117 -4.01 9.84 7.57
N VAL A 118 -4.24 8.68 8.20
CA VAL A 118 -3.32 8.10 9.18
C VAL A 118 -2.00 7.73 8.51
N ASN A 119 -2.04 7.01 7.38
CA ASN A 119 -0.84 6.59 6.65
C ASN A 119 0.00 7.78 6.19
N GLN A 120 -0.63 8.84 5.69
CA GLN A 120 0.09 10.05 5.27
C GLN A 120 0.78 10.71 6.46
N SER A 121 0.12 10.79 7.62
CA SER A 121 0.70 11.36 8.84
C SER A 121 1.89 10.53 9.33
N LEU A 122 1.75 9.20 9.35
CA LEU A 122 2.83 8.28 9.73
C LEU A 122 4.02 8.34 8.76
N LEU A 123 3.76 8.48 7.46
CA LEU A 123 4.81 8.62 6.46
C LEU A 123 5.61 9.92 6.66
N ILE A 124 4.92 11.04 6.92
CA ILE A 124 5.57 12.34 7.18
C ILE A 124 6.47 12.23 8.41
N GLN A 125 5.94 11.68 9.52
CA GLN A 125 6.72 11.47 10.74
C GLN A 125 7.95 10.59 10.50
N ALA A 126 7.79 9.47 9.77
CA ALA A 126 8.90 8.59 9.44
C ALA A 126 9.96 9.30 8.59
N LEU A 127 9.56 10.14 7.63
CA LEU A 127 10.51 10.87 6.79
C LEU A 127 11.27 11.94 7.57
N GLU A 128 10.60 12.66 8.48
CA GLU A 128 11.25 13.62 9.38
C GLU A 128 12.28 12.94 10.29
N GLN A 129 11.93 11.78 10.83
CA GLN A 129 12.86 10.96 11.61
C GLN A 129 14.05 10.49 10.78
N ALA A 130 13.82 10.04 9.54
CA ALA A 130 14.89 9.60 8.65
C ALA A 130 15.85 10.73 8.25
N ASN A 131 15.34 11.95 8.07
CA ASN A 131 16.16 13.13 7.75
C ASN A 131 17.00 13.62 8.94
N THR A 132 16.45 13.51 10.16
CA THR A 132 17.15 13.93 11.39
C THR A 132 18.12 12.88 11.92
N ARG A 133 17.88 11.61 11.59
CA ARG A 133 18.74 10.46 11.92
C ARG A 133 19.13 9.75 10.64
N PRO A 134 19.98 10.37 9.79
CA PRO A 134 20.52 9.67 8.63
C PRO A 134 21.18 8.38 9.11
N PRO A 135 21.09 7.29 8.34
CA PRO A 135 21.63 6.00 8.77
C PRO A 135 23.09 6.19 9.19
N ARG A 136 23.40 5.89 10.46
CA ARG A 136 24.79 5.75 10.89
C ARG A 136 25.38 4.65 10.02
N ASN A 137 26.33 5.05 9.19
CA ASN A 137 27.24 4.22 8.41
C ASN A 137 26.66 3.59 7.14
N ALA A 138 26.91 4.26 6.02
CA ALA A 138 27.34 3.62 4.78
C ALA A 138 28.86 3.34 4.83
N THR A 139 29.38 2.83 5.95
CA THR A 139 30.71 2.21 5.91
C THR A 139 30.53 0.98 5.04
N GLN A 140 31.17 1.01 3.86
CA GLN A 140 31.35 -0.15 3.01
C GLN A 140 31.63 -1.37 3.89
N SER A 141 30.87 -2.45 3.69
CA SER A 141 31.20 -3.74 4.30
C SER A 141 32.69 -4.02 4.09
N PRO A 142 33.45 -4.42 5.12
CA PRO A 142 34.88 -4.77 4.97
C PRO A 142 35.11 -5.94 4.01
N THR A 143 34.04 -6.61 3.58
CA THR A 143 34.08 -7.90 2.88
C THR A 143 34.04 -7.82 1.35
N VAL A 144 34.08 -6.63 0.74
CA VAL A 144 34.18 -6.50 -0.72
C VAL A 144 35.29 -5.52 -1.10
N THR A 145 36.54 -5.96 -0.96
CA THR A 145 37.63 -5.43 -1.77
C THR A 145 37.95 -6.47 -2.85
N SER A 146 37.66 -6.13 -4.10
CA SER A 146 38.16 -6.85 -5.26
C SER A 146 39.69 -6.90 -5.21
N PRO A 147 40.35 -8.02 -5.56
CA PRO A 147 41.80 -8.05 -5.57
C PRO A 147 42.35 -7.06 -6.60
N SER A 148 43.40 -6.32 -6.23
CA SER A 148 44.14 -5.50 -7.20
C SER A 148 44.88 -6.44 -8.14
N HIS A 149 44.48 -6.45 -9.42
CA HIS A 149 45.28 -7.07 -10.47
C HIS A 149 46.63 -6.36 -10.56
N LYS A 150 47.70 -7.10 -10.30
CA LYS A 150 49.04 -6.81 -10.83
C LYS A 150 49.25 -7.70 -12.05
#